data_AF-A0A7V9F3Z4-F1
#
_entry.id   AF-A0A7V9F3Z4-F1
#
_cell.length_a   1.000
_cell.length_b   1.000
_cell.length_c   1.000
_cell.angle_alpha   90.00
_cell.angle_beta   90.00
_cell.angle_gamma   90.00
#
_symmetry.space_group_name_H-M   'P 1'
#
loop_
_entity.id
_entity.type
_entity.pdbx_description
1 polymer ?
#
loop_
_entity_poly.entity_id
_entity_poly.type
_entity_poly.pdbx_seq_one_letter_code
_entity_poly.pdbx_strand_id
1 'polypeptide(L)'
;MTVEQLAGQVIVARYSGTEAPLELVDQFHLGGVIVMGDNYESLEATVESNRLVQTSDNRPWPLVIGVDQEGGLVTRIGAPVTQFPAYMSLGAAGDLGLAREAARASGEELRAAGFTMVFAPVADVTVGVSDPTIGSRSAGGDARAVAAVVRASMLGYVESGIVPVLKHFPGHGSVTADSHLTLPHQGAGVTELERRDFLPFAASVKAGAPAVMMAHISVDQVAPGVPGDLAPRVVGLLTGGLGFDGLVVTDALEMEAVVSTYGAGNAVVAALQAGSDLLLMPADVEMAHTAIVSAVSGGSLPRTRLEEAAAKVVALMMHVDAANGVDAGVFGSHSELSREVSAKALTVIQGRCQGPYVEESVSATGSPDVVSEFNAAAKDQGLAVGGGTTVALIGAYGGPANADVVVSLD
;
A
#
# COMPACT_ATOMS: atom_id res chain seq x y z
N MET A 1 28.91 -6.37 6.69
CA MET A 1 28.48 -6.54 5.29
C MET A 1 29.57 -6.00 4.37
N THR A 2 29.87 -6.69 3.27
CA THR A 2 30.66 -6.11 2.16
C THR A 2 29.86 -5.06 1.40
N VAL A 3 30.44 -4.37 0.41
CA VAL A 3 29.70 -3.38 -0.39
C VAL A 3 28.58 -4.06 -1.19
N GLU A 4 28.84 -5.26 -1.70
CA GLU A 4 27.88 -6.08 -2.44
C GLU A 4 26.70 -6.49 -1.54
N GLN A 5 26.98 -6.91 -0.31
CA GLN A 5 25.94 -7.24 0.67
C GLN A 5 25.13 -6.00 1.07
N LEU A 6 25.80 -4.85 1.25
CA LEU A 6 25.14 -3.58 1.55
C LEU A 6 24.23 -3.13 0.40
N ALA A 7 24.68 -3.29 -0.85
CA ALA A 7 23.91 -2.95 -2.04
C ALA A 7 22.65 -3.83 -2.17
N GLY A 8 22.77 -5.13 -1.90
CA GLY A 8 21.63 -6.04 -1.83
C GLY A 8 20.65 -5.69 -0.73
N GLN A 9 21.15 -5.41 0.48
CA GLN A 9 20.34 -5.21 1.69
C GLN A 9 19.35 -4.03 1.61
N VAL A 10 19.54 -3.10 0.67
CA VAL A 10 18.64 -1.96 0.44
C VAL A 10 17.67 -2.17 -0.73
N ILE A 11 17.65 -3.36 -1.35
CA ILE A 11 16.76 -3.69 -2.48
C ILE A 11 15.64 -4.63 -2.03
N VAL A 12 14.40 -4.28 -2.39
CA VAL A 12 13.24 -5.17 -2.37
C VAL A 12 12.83 -5.46 -3.81
N ALA A 13 13.04 -6.69 -4.27
CA ALA A 13 12.80 -7.06 -5.65
C ALA A 13 11.37 -7.58 -5.88
N ARG A 14 10.79 -7.25 -7.02
CA ARG A 14 9.72 -8.06 -7.62
C ARG A 14 10.35 -9.33 -8.21
N TYR A 15 9.59 -10.42 -8.22
CA TYR A 15 9.97 -11.69 -8.86
C TYR A 15 8.81 -12.25 -9.67
N SER A 16 9.11 -13.20 -10.56
CA SER A 16 8.13 -13.82 -11.47
C SER A 16 7.78 -15.23 -11.02
N GLY A 17 6.54 -15.64 -11.28
CA GLY A 17 6.03 -16.98 -10.93
C GLY A 17 5.65 -17.11 -9.46
N THR A 18 5.27 -18.31 -9.06
CA THR A 18 4.69 -18.60 -7.72
C THR A 18 5.69 -19.24 -6.75
N GLU A 19 6.83 -19.68 -7.26
CA GLU A 19 7.91 -20.29 -6.48
C GLU A 19 8.71 -19.27 -5.65
N ALA A 20 9.34 -19.74 -4.58
CA ALA A 20 10.21 -18.90 -3.74
C ALA A 20 11.45 -18.41 -4.52
N PRO A 21 11.73 -17.10 -4.59
CA PRO A 21 12.84 -16.54 -5.38
C PRO A 21 14.20 -16.64 -4.66
N LEU A 22 14.55 -17.83 -4.13
CA LEU A 22 15.75 -18.04 -3.31
C LEU A 22 17.04 -17.70 -4.04
N GLU A 23 17.16 -18.12 -5.30
CA GLU A 23 18.36 -17.82 -6.12
C GLU A 23 18.56 -16.30 -6.28
N LEU A 24 17.47 -15.56 -6.54
CA LEU A 24 17.52 -14.10 -6.68
C LEU A 24 17.96 -13.43 -5.37
N VAL A 25 17.42 -13.88 -4.24
CA VAL A 25 17.75 -13.35 -2.90
C VAL A 25 19.21 -13.63 -2.55
N ASP A 26 19.65 -14.88 -2.71
CA ASP A 26 20.99 -15.33 -2.35
C ASP A 26 22.06 -14.72 -3.27
N GLN A 27 21.81 -14.67 -4.58
CA GLN A 27 22.78 -14.16 -5.55
C GLN A 27 23.12 -12.69 -5.33
N PHE A 28 22.12 -11.87 -4.97
CA PHE A 28 22.28 -10.42 -4.84
C PHE A 28 22.24 -9.93 -3.40
N HIS A 29 22.19 -10.82 -2.41
CA HIS A 29 22.06 -10.49 -0.98
C HIS A 29 20.89 -9.54 -0.69
N LEU A 30 19.75 -9.77 -1.35
CA LEU A 30 18.63 -8.83 -1.30
C LEU A 30 18.14 -8.56 0.12
N GLY A 31 17.69 -7.34 0.39
CA GLY A 31 17.05 -6.97 1.64
C GLY A 31 15.64 -7.54 1.77
N GLY A 32 15.02 -7.88 0.64
CA GLY A 32 13.72 -8.52 0.60
C GLY A 32 13.14 -8.71 -0.79
N VAL A 33 11.87 -9.12 -0.80
CA VAL A 33 11.04 -9.28 -2.00
C VAL A 33 9.64 -8.72 -1.75
N ILE A 34 8.92 -8.39 -2.82
CA ILE A 34 7.50 -8.02 -2.78
C ILE A 34 6.68 -9.07 -3.52
N VAL A 35 5.58 -9.52 -2.90
CA VAL A 35 4.61 -10.43 -3.49
C VAL A 35 3.56 -9.60 -4.25
N MET A 36 3.46 -9.86 -5.54
CA MET A 36 2.52 -9.25 -6.48
C MET A 36 1.43 -10.24 -6.88
N GLY A 37 0.42 -9.78 -7.62
CA GLY A 37 -0.74 -10.61 -7.98
C GLY A 37 -0.37 -11.84 -8.83
N ASP A 38 0.65 -11.74 -9.66
CA ASP A 38 1.21 -12.83 -10.46
C ASP A 38 2.01 -13.87 -9.65
N ASN A 39 2.28 -13.59 -8.37
CA ASN A 39 2.92 -14.52 -7.43
C ASN A 39 1.89 -15.30 -6.58
N TYR A 40 0.61 -14.94 -6.62
CA TYR A 40 -0.42 -15.56 -5.79
C TYR A 40 -1.12 -16.72 -6.53
N GLU A 41 -0.84 -17.95 -6.06
CA GLU A 41 -1.56 -19.16 -6.50
C GLU A 41 -2.58 -19.63 -5.45
N SER A 42 -2.13 -19.70 -4.19
CA SER A 42 -2.94 -20.04 -3.03
C SER A 42 -2.26 -19.51 -1.76
N LEU A 43 -3.02 -19.33 -0.70
CA LEU A 43 -2.47 -18.93 0.59
C LEU A 43 -1.40 -19.90 1.12
N GLU A 44 -1.59 -21.22 0.94
CA GLU A 44 -0.63 -22.23 1.36
C GLU A 44 0.72 -22.08 0.62
N ALA A 45 0.67 -21.89 -0.70
CA ALA A 45 1.87 -21.65 -1.51
C ALA A 45 2.58 -20.35 -1.10
N THR A 46 1.83 -19.27 -0.82
CA THR A 46 2.40 -18.02 -0.33
C THR A 46 3.07 -18.18 1.03
N VAL A 47 2.43 -18.86 1.98
CA VAL A 47 3.00 -19.12 3.32
C VAL A 47 4.32 -19.89 3.20
N GLU A 48 4.35 -20.96 2.39
CA GLU A 48 5.54 -21.77 2.20
C GLU A 48 6.65 -20.98 1.49
N SER A 49 6.30 -20.23 0.45
CA SER A 49 7.25 -19.37 -0.27
C SER A 49 7.88 -18.32 0.66
N ASN A 50 7.07 -17.63 1.45
CA ASN A 50 7.54 -16.64 2.42
C ASN A 50 8.43 -17.28 3.49
N ARG A 51 8.07 -18.47 3.99
CA ARG A 51 8.87 -19.23 4.95
C ARG A 51 10.24 -19.59 4.37
N LEU A 52 10.29 -20.05 3.12
CA LEU A 52 11.54 -20.38 2.44
C LEU A 52 12.41 -19.13 2.25
N VAL A 53 11.84 -18.03 1.78
CA VAL A 53 12.54 -16.74 1.62
C VAL A 53 13.15 -16.30 2.95
N GLN A 54 12.42 -16.36 4.07
CA GLN A 54 12.97 -15.96 5.38
C GLN A 54 14.19 -16.80 5.83
N THR A 55 14.39 -17.99 5.26
CA THR A 55 15.56 -18.84 5.55
C THR A 55 16.72 -18.66 4.56
N SER A 56 16.58 -17.78 3.57
CA SER A 56 17.59 -17.49 2.55
C SER A 56 18.81 -16.77 3.13
N ASP A 57 19.98 -16.96 2.52
CA ASP A 57 21.25 -16.27 2.81
C ASP A 57 21.77 -16.38 4.27
N ASN A 58 21.19 -17.26 5.10
CA ASN A 58 21.57 -17.58 6.49
C ASN A 58 21.85 -16.35 7.39
N ARG A 59 21.15 -15.24 7.17
CA ARG A 59 21.36 -13.99 7.91
C ARG A 59 20.62 -14.00 9.27
N PRO A 60 21.12 -13.29 10.30
CA PRO A 60 20.56 -13.35 11.66
C PRO A 60 19.42 -12.35 11.89
N TRP A 61 18.83 -11.79 10.84
CA TRP A 61 17.69 -10.87 10.89
C TRP A 61 16.71 -11.19 9.76
N PRO A 62 15.40 -10.92 9.92
CA PRO A 62 14.43 -11.21 8.88
C PRO A 62 14.64 -10.38 7.61
N LEU A 63 14.17 -10.92 6.49
CA LEU A 63 14.01 -10.20 5.24
C LEU A 63 12.71 -9.39 5.24
N VAL A 64 12.71 -8.33 4.42
CA VAL A 64 11.47 -7.67 4.01
C VAL A 64 10.71 -8.61 3.07
N ILE A 65 9.50 -8.97 3.44
CA ILE A 65 8.53 -9.63 2.55
C ILE A 65 7.33 -8.70 2.52
N GLY A 66 7.26 -7.93 1.44
CA GLY A 66 6.29 -6.86 1.23
C GLY A 66 5.05 -7.30 0.45
N VAL A 67 3.95 -6.58 0.62
CA VAL A 67 2.71 -6.76 -0.18
C VAL A 67 1.85 -5.50 -0.18
N ASP A 68 1.16 -5.25 -1.30
CA ASP A 68 0.11 -4.23 -1.41
C ASP A 68 -1.27 -4.80 -1.01
N GLN A 69 -1.50 -4.98 0.29
CA GLN A 69 -2.80 -5.40 0.82
C GLN A 69 -3.54 -4.19 1.42
N GLU A 70 -4.01 -3.28 0.56
CA GLU A 70 -4.72 -2.05 0.97
C GLU A 70 -6.19 -2.31 1.33
N GLY A 71 -6.79 -3.35 0.72
CA GLY A 71 -8.23 -3.57 0.70
C GLY A 71 -8.88 -3.03 -0.58
N GLY A 72 -10.13 -3.44 -0.84
CA GLY A 72 -10.84 -3.11 -2.09
C GLY A 72 -10.04 -3.47 -3.34
N LEU A 73 -9.91 -2.52 -4.27
CA LEU A 73 -9.27 -2.70 -5.58
C LEU A 73 -7.78 -3.10 -5.53
N VAL A 74 -7.09 -2.81 -4.42
CA VAL A 74 -5.67 -3.16 -4.25
C VAL A 74 -5.55 -4.20 -3.14
N THR A 75 -5.78 -5.44 -3.57
CA THR A 75 -5.68 -6.65 -2.76
C THR A 75 -4.87 -7.67 -3.56
N ARG A 76 -3.84 -8.26 -2.95
CA ARG A 76 -3.01 -9.30 -3.60
C ARG A 76 -3.33 -10.69 -3.08
N ILE A 77 -3.56 -10.83 -1.78
CA ILE A 77 -3.82 -12.12 -1.14
C ILE A 77 -5.34 -12.29 -0.98
N GLY A 78 -5.86 -13.26 -1.72
CA GLY A 78 -7.29 -13.58 -1.75
C GLY A 78 -7.72 -14.49 -0.60
N ALA A 79 -8.96 -14.98 -0.69
CA ALA A 79 -9.52 -15.92 0.26
C ALA A 79 -8.58 -17.14 0.49
N PRO A 80 -8.46 -17.65 1.74
CA PRO A 80 -9.32 -17.36 2.89
C PRO A 80 -8.96 -16.11 3.70
N VAL A 81 -7.95 -15.32 3.31
CA VAL A 81 -7.65 -14.04 3.97
C VAL A 81 -8.87 -13.12 3.92
N THR A 82 -9.18 -12.45 5.03
CA THR A 82 -10.31 -11.54 5.15
C THR A 82 -10.17 -10.40 4.14
N GLN A 83 -11.19 -10.25 3.29
CA GLN A 83 -11.27 -9.16 2.31
C GLN A 83 -11.94 -7.97 2.98
N PHE A 84 -11.19 -6.89 3.18
CA PHE A 84 -11.72 -5.60 3.65
C PHE A 84 -12.18 -4.75 2.46
N PRO A 85 -13.24 -3.93 2.62
CA PRO A 85 -13.71 -3.04 1.56
C PRO A 85 -12.66 -1.95 1.24
N ALA A 86 -12.88 -1.18 0.19
CA ALA A 86 -12.00 -0.06 -0.15
C ALA A 86 -11.76 0.88 1.04
N TYR A 87 -10.55 1.44 1.13
CA TYR A 87 -10.11 2.24 2.28
C TYR A 87 -11.00 3.45 2.55
N MET A 88 -11.63 4.02 1.52
CA MET A 88 -12.65 5.06 1.64
C MET A 88 -13.81 4.68 2.57
N SER A 89 -14.14 3.39 2.69
CA SER A 89 -15.16 2.88 3.60
C SER A 89 -14.85 3.20 5.06
N LEU A 90 -13.58 3.13 5.47
CA LEU A 90 -13.16 3.51 6.82
C LEU A 90 -13.30 5.01 7.06
N GLY A 91 -13.07 5.83 6.04
CA GLY A 91 -13.34 7.27 6.09
C GLY A 91 -14.82 7.59 6.17
N ALA A 92 -15.66 6.93 5.38
CA ALA A 92 -17.11 7.09 5.39
C ALA A 92 -17.73 6.65 6.73
N ALA A 93 -17.22 5.56 7.31
CA ALA A 93 -17.64 5.09 8.63
C ALA A 93 -17.34 6.10 9.76
N GLY A 94 -16.28 6.89 9.61
CA GLY A 94 -15.90 7.92 10.60
C GLY A 94 -15.52 7.38 11.98
N ASP A 95 -15.24 6.08 12.08
CA ASP A 95 -14.94 5.37 13.33
C ASP A 95 -13.46 4.98 13.39
N LEU A 96 -12.68 5.74 14.16
CA LEU A 96 -11.23 5.52 14.29
C LEU A 96 -10.88 4.22 15.03
N GLY A 97 -11.77 3.74 15.91
CA GLY A 97 -11.58 2.46 16.58
C GLY A 97 -11.67 1.32 15.56
N LEU A 98 -12.68 1.38 14.72
CA LEU A 98 -12.88 0.43 13.64
C LEU A 98 -11.75 0.45 12.61
N ALA A 99 -11.25 1.63 12.23
CA ALA A 99 -10.11 1.77 11.31
C ALA A 99 -8.82 1.16 11.85
N ARG A 100 -8.57 1.29 13.16
CA ARG A 100 -7.44 0.66 13.83
C ARG A 100 -7.62 -0.86 13.93
N GLU A 101 -8.81 -1.32 14.28
CA GLU A 101 -9.11 -2.75 14.41
C GLU A 101 -9.03 -3.49 13.07
N ALA A 102 -9.58 -2.91 12.00
CA ALA A 102 -9.50 -3.47 10.65
C ALA A 102 -8.04 -3.59 10.16
N ALA A 103 -7.22 -2.56 10.39
CA ALA A 103 -5.81 -2.60 10.03
C ALA A 103 -5.03 -3.64 10.88
N ARG A 104 -5.34 -3.74 12.18
CA ARG A 104 -4.73 -4.77 13.04
C ARG A 104 -5.08 -6.17 12.57
N ALA A 105 -6.36 -6.44 12.31
CA ALA A 105 -6.85 -7.72 11.78
C ALA A 105 -6.18 -8.09 10.45
N SER A 106 -6.13 -7.14 9.50
CA SER A 106 -5.42 -7.35 8.23
C SER A 106 -3.95 -7.67 8.46
N GLY A 107 -3.28 -6.92 9.33
CA GLY A 107 -1.88 -7.14 9.67
C GLY A 107 -1.63 -8.48 10.38
N GLU A 108 -2.53 -8.95 11.25
CA GLU A 108 -2.43 -10.24 11.95
C GLU A 108 -2.44 -11.41 10.94
N GLU A 109 -3.37 -11.38 9.98
CA GLU A 109 -3.42 -12.40 8.91
C GLU A 109 -2.20 -12.34 7.99
N LEU A 110 -1.72 -11.14 7.63
CA LEU A 110 -0.51 -10.99 6.82
C LEU A 110 0.74 -11.51 7.55
N ARG A 111 0.85 -11.24 8.86
CA ARG A 111 1.93 -11.80 9.69
C ARG A 111 1.86 -13.32 9.76
N ALA A 112 0.66 -13.90 9.88
CA ALA A 112 0.47 -15.34 9.86
C ALA A 112 0.89 -15.96 8.51
N ALA A 113 0.74 -15.20 7.42
CA ALA A 113 1.21 -15.58 6.09
C ALA A 113 2.71 -15.34 5.85
N GLY A 114 3.47 -14.86 6.85
CA GLY A 114 4.91 -14.66 6.76
C GLY A 114 5.35 -13.32 6.16
N PHE A 115 4.42 -12.41 5.88
CA PHE A 115 4.75 -11.04 5.48
C PHE A 115 5.36 -10.27 6.65
N THR A 116 6.34 -9.40 6.37
CA THR A 116 6.96 -8.53 7.39
C THR A 116 6.63 -7.05 7.18
N MET A 117 6.20 -6.69 5.98
CA MET A 117 5.88 -5.32 5.60
C MET A 117 4.60 -5.28 4.76
N VAL A 118 3.76 -4.28 4.99
CA VAL A 118 2.60 -3.98 4.17
C VAL A 118 2.71 -2.55 3.66
N PHE A 119 2.54 -2.37 2.36
CA PHE A 119 2.53 -1.05 1.73
C PHE A 119 1.15 -0.40 1.88
N ALA A 120 0.75 -0.20 3.13
CA ALA A 120 -0.49 0.43 3.57
C ALA A 120 -0.28 1.07 4.96
N PRO A 121 -1.08 2.06 5.37
CA PRO A 121 -2.23 2.64 4.65
C PRO A 121 -1.83 3.69 3.59
N VAL A 122 -2.72 3.91 2.63
CA VAL A 122 -2.65 5.06 1.72
C VAL A 122 -3.00 6.33 2.49
N ALA A 123 -2.05 7.25 2.54
CA ALA A 123 -2.09 8.54 3.22
C ALA A 123 -2.50 9.71 2.31
N ASP A 124 -2.73 9.45 1.03
CA ASP A 124 -3.13 10.45 0.04
C ASP A 124 -4.54 11.03 0.33
N VAL A 125 -4.71 12.32 0.05
CA VAL A 125 -6.01 13.02 0.15
C VAL A 125 -6.59 13.21 -1.25
N THR A 126 -7.59 12.42 -1.62
CA THR A 126 -8.16 12.47 -2.97
C THR A 126 -8.84 13.82 -3.27
N VAL A 127 -8.76 14.29 -4.53
CA VAL A 127 -9.60 15.37 -5.06
C VAL A 127 -10.98 14.91 -5.53
N GLY A 128 -11.36 13.66 -5.22
CA GLY A 128 -12.65 13.07 -5.61
C GLY A 128 -12.62 12.60 -7.06
N VAL A 129 -13.70 12.84 -7.82
CA VAL A 129 -13.87 12.29 -9.18
C VAL A 129 -12.82 12.74 -10.21
N SER A 130 -12.03 13.77 -9.90
CA SER A 130 -10.93 14.25 -10.75
C SER A 130 -9.61 13.55 -10.46
N ASP A 131 -9.55 12.69 -9.44
CA ASP A 131 -8.39 11.88 -9.08
C ASP A 131 -8.37 10.63 -9.96
N PRO A 132 -7.38 10.50 -10.88
CA PRO A 132 -7.34 9.39 -11.82
C PRO A 132 -6.76 8.10 -11.23
N THR A 133 -6.14 8.15 -10.03
CA THR A 133 -5.24 7.07 -9.58
C THR A 133 -5.51 6.59 -8.16
N ILE A 134 -5.78 7.49 -7.20
CA ILE A 134 -5.96 7.11 -5.81
C ILE A 134 -7.44 6.78 -5.53
N GLY A 135 -8.36 7.73 -5.76
CA GLY A 135 -9.79 7.49 -5.65
C GLY A 135 -10.20 6.81 -4.33
N SER A 136 -10.85 5.64 -4.41
CA SER A 136 -11.32 4.86 -3.26
C SER A 136 -10.21 4.24 -2.40
N ARG A 137 -8.96 4.28 -2.86
CA ARG A 137 -7.77 3.91 -2.06
C ARG A 137 -7.46 4.96 -0.99
N SER A 138 -7.94 6.19 -1.14
CA SER A 138 -7.87 7.21 -0.07
C SER A 138 -9.02 7.02 0.91
N ALA A 139 -8.80 7.37 2.18
CA ALA A 139 -9.87 7.49 3.16
C ALA A 139 -10.85 8.64 2.85
N GLY A 140 -10.55 9.55 1.91
CA GLY A 140 -11.48 10.58 1.46
C GLY A 140 -10.82 11.92 1.10
N GLY A 141 -11.64 12.96 0.92
CA GLY A 141 -11.18 14.28 0.48
C GLY A 141 -10.91 15.30 1.58
N ASP A 142 -11.31 15.04 2.83
CA ASP A 142 -11.02 15.93 3.97
C ASP A 142 -9.70 15.56 4.65
N ALA A 143 -8.69 16.41 4.51
CA ALA A 143 -7.34 16.12 4.97
C ALA A 143 -7.23 15.82 6.47
N ARG A 144 -8.10 16.41 7.32
CA ARG A 144 -8.08 16.14 8.77
C ARG A 144 -8.71 14.79 9.10
N ALA A 145 -9.81 14.44 8.45
CA ALA A 145 -10.44 13.13 8.57
C ALA A 145 -9.48 12.04 8.06
N VAL A 146 -8.89 12.23 6.88
CA VAL A 146 -7.88 11.30 6.32
C VAL A 146 -6.71 11.15 7.30
N ALA A 147 -6.16 12.24 7.83
CA ALA A 147 -5.06 12.17 8.79
C ALA A 147 -5.41 11.39 10.08
N ALA A 148 -6.66 11.47 10.54
CA ALA A 148 -7.11 10.71 11.69
C ALA A 148 -7.24 9.21 11.38
N VAL A 149 -7.82 8.85 10.23
CA VAL A 149 -8.00 7.45 9.79
C VAL A 149 -6.66 6.80 9.49
N VAL A 150 -5.80 7.46 8.72
CA VAL A 150 -4.43 7.00 8.39
C VAL A 150 -3.61 6.73 9.63
N ARG A 151 -3.63 7.64 10.61
CA ARG A 151 -2.94 7.43 11.89
C ARG A 151 -3.50 6.23 12.64
N ALA A 152 -4.82 6.07 12.68
CA ALA A 152 -5.47 4.96 13.37
C ALA A 152 -5.12 3.60 12.72
N SER A 153 -5.18 3.52 11.39
CA SER A 153 -4.80 2.32 10.64
C SER A 153 -3.31 1.99 10.79
N MET A 154 -2.42 2.99 10.73
CA MET A 154 -0.98 2.79 10.97
C MET A 154 -0.73 2.15 12.34
N LEU A 155 -1.38 2.65 13.40
CA LEU A 155 -1.24 2.06 14.74
C LEU A 155 -1.77 0.62 14.79
N GLY A 156 -2.87 0.33 14.08
CA GLY A 156 -3.40 -1.02 13.96
C GLY A 156 -2.40 -2.01 13.35
N TYR A 157 -1.77 -1.64 12.23
CA TYR A 157 -0.71 -2.46 11.63
C TYR A 157 0.51 -2.62 12.55
N VAL A 158 0.94 -1.55 13.23
CA VAL A 158 2.04 -1.66 14.20
C VAL A 158 1.70 -2.65 15.32
N GLU A 159 0.46 -2.63 15.82
CA GLU A 159 -0.02 -3.56 16.86
C GLU A 159 -0.05 -5.01 16.42
N SER A 160 -0.25 -5.29 15.14
CA SER A 160 -0.21 -6.65 14.62
C SER A 160 1.21 -7.18 14.44
N GLY A 161 2.23 -6.33 14.59
CA GLY A 161 3.63 -6.69 14.36
C GLY A 161 4.06 -6.68 12.89
N ILE A 162 3.24 -6.14 11.97
CA ILE A 162 3.68 -5.87 10.59
C ILE A 162 4.19 -4.44 10.47
N VAL A 163 5.14 -4.19 9.57
CA VAL A 163 5.60 -2.81 9.29
C VAL A 163 4.64 -2.16 8.29
N PRO A 164 3.84 -1.15 8.69
CA PRO A 164 3.11 -0.32 7.73
C PRO A 164 4.04 0.66 7.03
N VAL A 165 3.76 0.92 5.76
CA VAL A 165 4.41 1.97 4.97
C VAL A 165 3.35 2.94 4.47
N LEU A 166 3.38 4.18 4.98
CA LEU A 166 2.45 5.22 4.54
C LEU A 166 2.83 5.70 3.14
N LYS A 167 1.86 5.88 2.26
CA LYS A 167 2.12 6.23 0.86
C LYS A 167 1.06 7.17 0.25
N HIS A 168 1.36 8.04 -0.71
CA HIS A 168 2.64 8.20 -1.40
C HIS A 168 3.11 9.65 -1.19
N PHE A 169 4.09 9.90 -0.33
CA PHE A 169 4.56 11.25 -0.02
C PHE A 169 5.22 11.88 -1.26
N PRO A 170 4.93 13.13 -1.68
CA PRO A 170 4.30 14.23 -0.93
C PRO A 170 2.76 14.30 -0.95
N GLY A 171 2.08 13.33 -1.57
CA GLY A 171 0.63 13.30 -1.77
C GLY A 171 0.27 13.17 -3.25
N HIS A 172 -0.22 12.00 -3.64
CA HIS A 172 -0.62 11.66 -5.01
C HIS A 172 -2.08 12.03 -5.30
N GLY A 173 -2.95 11.99 -4.29
CA GLY A 173 -4.40 12.23 -4.46
C GLY A 173 -4.78 13.64 -4.96
N SER A 174 -3.82 14.56 -5.10
CA SER A 174 -4.02 15.90 -5.65
C SER A 174 -3.39 16.14 -7.02
N VAL A 175 -2.71 15.16 -7.62
CA VAL A 175 -2.22 15.25 -9.00
C VAL A 175 -3.17 14.55 -9.97
N THR A 176 -3.19 15.01 -11.23
CA THR A 176 -4.14 14.56 -12.26
C THR A 176 -3.51 13.69 -13.33
N ALA A 177 -2.32 13.14 -13.07
CA ALA A 177 -1.62 12.22 -13.96
C ALA A 177 -1.18 10.99 -13.17
N ASP A 178 -1.21 9.84 -13.83
CA ASP A 178 -0.80 8.57 -13.26
C ASP A 178 0.72 8.37 -13.40
N SER A 179 1.40 8.17 -12.27
CA SER A 179 2.86 7.91 -12.22
C SER A 179 3.25 6.60 -12.89
N HIS A 180 2.32 5.67 -13.10
CA HIS A 180 2.58 4.47 -13.89
C HIS A 180 2.77 4.76 -15.38
N LEU A 181 2.28 5.92 -15.85
CA LEU A 181 2.25 6.27 -17.27
C LEU A 181 3.17 7.46 -17.60
N THR A 182 3.24 8.45 -16.72
CA THR A 182 4.00 9.70 -16.94
C THR A 182 4.43 10.28 -15.59
N LEU A 183 5.44 11.16 -15.55
CA LEU A 183 5.78 11.90 -14.33
C LEU A 183 4.68 12.94 -13.98
N PRO A 184 3.93 12.78 -12.87
CA PRO A 184 2.94 13.76 -12.45
C PRO A 184 3.62 15.02 -11.90
N HIS A 185 2.99 16.18 -12.15
CA HIS A 185 3.45 17.47 -11.69
C HIS A 185 2.52 18.00 -10.59
N GLN A 186 3.11 18.26 -9.42
CA GLN A 186 2.46 18.91 -8.30
C GLN A 186 2.71 20.42 -8.39
N GLY A 187 1.69 21.13 -8.87
CA GLY A 187 1.72 22.59 -9.03
C GLY A 187 1.38 23.37 -7.76
N ALA A 188 0.82 22.72 -6.73
CA ALA A 188 0.54 23.38 -5.45
C ALA A 188 1.84 23.75 -4.73
N GLY A 189 1.82 24.90 -4.05
CA GLY A 189 2.96 25.33 -3.25
C GLY A 189 3.13 24.50 -1.97
N VAL A 190 4.35 24.43 -1.43
CA VAL A 190 4.66 23.66 -0.21
C VAL A 190 3.73 24.02 0.95
N THR A 191 3.44 25.31 1.14
CA THR A 191 2.52 25.79 2.19
C THR A 191 1.06 25.34 1.99
N GLU A 192 0.65 25.03 0.76
CA GLU A 192 -0.65 24.41 0.48
C GLU A 192 -0.63 22.92 0.77
N LEU A 193 0.42 22.21 0.33
CA LEU A 193 0.64 20.80 0.65
C LEU A 193 0.70 20.56 2.17
N GLU A 194 1.38 21.43 2.92
CA GLU A 194 1.41 21.40 4.39
C GLU A 194 0.02 21.43 5.05
N ARG A 195 -0.94 22.12 4.42
CA ARG A 195 -2.31 22.26 4.93
C ARG A 195 -3.24 21.16 4.48
N ARG A 196 -2.82 20.31 3.53
CA ARG A 196 -3.67 19.28 2.94
C ARG A 196 -2.93 17.94 2.86
N ASP A 197 -2.05 17.81 1.88
CA ASP A 197 -1.41 16.55 1.50
C ASP A 197 -0.43 16.02 2.55
N PHE A 198 0.28 16.91 3.27
CA PHE A 198 1.22 16.49 4.32
C PHE A 198 0.53 16.17 5.64
N LEU A 199 -0.72 16.59 5.85
CA LEU A 199 -1.39 16.41 7.15
C LEU A 199 -1.44 14.94 7.61
N PRO A 200 -1.79 13.96 6.75
CA PRO A 200 -1.81 12.56 7.15
C PRO A 200 -0.42 12.02 7.50
N PHE A 201 0.61 12.41 6.74
CA PHE A 201 2.00 12.04 7.04
C PHE A 201 2.47 12.68 8.35
N ALA A 202 2.31 14.00 8.52
CA ALA A 202 2.73 14.72 9.71
C ALA A 202 2.08 14.15 10.99
N ALA A 203 0.79 13.82 10.94
CA ALA A 203 0.07 13.21 12.06
C ALA A 203 0.63 11.83 12.44
N SER A 204 1.06 11.04 11.45
CA SER A 204 1.56 9.69 11.64
C SER A 204 3.04 9.64 11.99
N VAL A 205 3.86 10.52 11.42
CA VAL A 205 5.26 10.76 11.81
C VAL A 205 5.32 11.13 13.29
N LYS A 206 4.48 12.06 13.73
CA LYS A 206 4.37 12.41 15.16
C LYS A 206 3.93 11.24 16.05
N ALA A 207 3.19 10.28 15.49
CA ALA A 207 2.75 9.07 16.18
C ALA A 207 3.75 7.91 16.10
N GLY A 208 4.93 8.11 15.47
CA GLY A 208 5.98 7.09 15.38
C GLY A 208 5.85 6.16 14.17
N ALA A 209 5.36 6.66 13.03
CA ALA A 209 5.35 5.89 11.77
C ALA A 209 6.73 5.25 11.50
N PRO A 210 6.80 3.94 11.20
CA PRO A 210 8.09 3.25 11.02
C PRO A 210 8.68 3.47 9.61
N ALA A 211 7.81 3.61 8.60
CA ALA A 211 8.21 3.74 7.20
C ALA A 211 7.26 4.66 6.42
N VAL A 212 7.81 5.37 5.44
CA VAL A 212 7.06 6.22 4.50
C VAL A 212 7.59 5.99 3.09
N MET A 213 6.68 5.78 2.14
CA MET A 213 6.97 5.66 0.73
C MET A 213 6.90 7.02 0.04
N MET A 214 7.92 7.32 -0.74
CA MET A 214 8.02 8.50 -1.60
C MET A 214 7.43 8.20 -2.98
N ALA A 215 6.62 9.11 -3.50
CA ALA A 215 6.01 9.01 -4.83
C ALA A 215 6.96 9.53 -5.93
N HIS A 216 6.80 9.00 -7.14
CA HIS A 216 7.39 9.58 -8.35
C HIS A 216 6.62 10.81 -8.82
N ILE A 217 6.58 11.87 -8.00
CA ILE A 217 5.87 13.13 -8.30
C ILE A 217 6.88 14.28 -8.31
N SER A 218 6.87 15.08 -9.37
CA SER A 218 7.65 16.32 -9.40
C SER A 218 6.93 17.42 -8.63
N VAL A 219 7.59 18.05 -7.66
CA VAL A 219 7.06 19.21 -6.94
C VAL A 219 7.63 20.47 -7.58
N ASP A 220 6.82 21.18 -8.35
CA ASP A 220 7.29 22.25 -9.25
C ASP A 220 8.04 23.37 -8.49
N GLN A 221 7.61 23.70 -7.28
CA GLN A 221 8.26 24.72 -6.44
C GLN A 221 9.62 24.27 -5.87
N VAL A 222 9.90 22.97 -5.82
CA VAL A 222 11.03 22.39 -5.07
C VAL A 222 12.03 21.69 -5.98
N ALA A 223 11.58 20.83 -6.89
CA ALA A 223 12.43 20.09 -7.81
C ALA A 223 11.67 19.83 -9.13
N PRO A 224 11.45 20.87 -9.95
CA PRO A 224 10.69 20.74 -11.18
C PRO A 224 11.37 19.76 -12.15
N GLY A 225 10.59 18.83 -12.69
CA GLY A 225 11.03 17.78 -13.62
C GLY A 225 11.80 16.61 -12.99
N VAL A 226 11.95 16.57 -11.66
CA VAL A 226 12.63 15.46 -10.95
C VAL A 226 11.60 14.70 -10.12
N PRO A 227 11.51 13.35 -10.24
CA PRO A 227 10.67 12.53 -9.36
C PRO A 227 11.03 12.75 -7.88
N GLY A 228 10.02 12.81 -7.01
CA GLY A 228 10.18 13.21 -5.61
C GLY A 228 11.12 12.32 -4.80
N ASP A 229 11.12 11.02 -5.09
CA ASP A 229 12.00 10.01 -4.49
C ASP A 229 13.45 10.03 -5.02
N LEU A 230 13.69 10.77 -6.11
CA LEU A 230 15.02 11.04 -6.69
C LEU A 230 15.51 12.48 -6.41
N ALA A 231 14.69 13.29 -5.74
CA ALA A 231 14.97 14.70 -5.46
C ALA A 231 15.32 14.92 -3.98
N PRO A 232 16.60 15.18 -3.63
CA PRO A 232 17.02 15.36 -2.23
C PRO A 232 16.23 16.44 -1.48
N ARG A 233 15.82 17.50 -2.19
CA ARG A 233 15.02 18.59 -1.62
C ARG A 233 13.58 18.17 -1.30
N VAL A 234 12.99 17.24 -2.07
CA VAL A 234 11.63 16.72 -1.83
C VAL A 234 11.66 15.70 -0.69
N VAL A 235 12.64 14.78 -0.68
CA VAL A 235 12.89 13.90 0.48
C VAL A 235 13.12 14.72 1.75
N GLY A 236 13.83 15.86 1.64
CA GLY A 236 14.04 16.80 2.74
C GLY A 236 12.76 17.44 3.31
N LEU A 237 11.65 17.50 2.55
CA LEU A 237 10.36 17.93 3.09
C LEU A 237 9.81 16.91 4.10
N LEU A 238 10.05 15.63 3.88
CA LEU A 238 9.67 14.56 4.81
C LEU A 238 10.63 14.50 6.00
N THR A 239 11.92 14.33 5.75
CA THR A 239 12.90 14.07 6.82
C THR A 239 13.18 15.32 7.65
N GLY A 240 13.44 16.46 7.01
CA GLY A 240 13.69 17.73 7.68
C GLY A 240 12.39 18.49 8.01
N GLY A 241 11.48 18.58 7.04
CA GLY A 241 10.24 19.37 7.19
C GLY A 241 9.24 18.77 8.17
N LEU A 242 9.02 17.46 8.11
CA LEU A 242 8.13 16.75 9.05
C LEU A 242 8.89 16.09 10.22
N GLY A 243 10.22 16.08 10.19
CA GLY A 243 11.05 15.46 11.23
C GLY A 243 11.01 13.92 11.21
N PHE A 244 10.77 13.31 10.04
CA PHE A 244 10.72 11.87 9.90
C PHE A 244 12.12 11.23 9.94
N ASP A 245 12.31 10.28 10.85
CA ASP A 245 13.58 9.56 11.04
C ASP A 245 13.44 8.04 10.80
N GLY A 246 12.26 7.58 10.38
CA GLY A 246 12.02 6.18 10.04
C GLY A 246 12.68 5.78 8.70
N LEU A 247 12.20 4.67 8.14
CA LEU A 247 12.65 4.14 6.87
C LEU A 247 12.00 4.88 5.69
N VAL A 248 12.80 5.53 4.85
CA VAL A 248 12.30 6.14 3.60
C VAL A 248 12.34 5.08 2.49
N VAL A 249 11.19 4.77 1.89
CA VAL A 249 11.05 3.76 0.83
C VAL A 249 10.73 4.48 -0.48
N THR A 250 11.29 4.03 -1.61
CA THR A 250 10.82 4.50 -2.92
C THR A 250 9.49 3.86 -3.26
N ASP A 251 8.70 4.48 -4.14
CA ASP A 251 7.71 3.73 -4.93
C ASP A 251 8.44 2.80 -5.93
N ALA A 252 7.70 1.99 -6.68
CA ALA A 252 8.27 1.00 -7.59
C ALA A 252 9.15 1.65 -8.68
N LEU A 253 10.47 1.49 -8.56
CA LEU A 253 11.45 2.09 -9.47
C LEU A 253 11.38 1.56 -10.91
N GLU A 254 10.62 0.50 -11.15
CA GLU A 254 10.27 0.00 -12.49
C GLU A 254 9.25 0.86 -13.24
N MET A 255 8.59 1.81 -12.56
CA MET A 255 7.56 2.67 -13.15
C MET A 255 8.12 3.61 -14.24
N GLU A 256 7.30 3.88 -15.25
CA GLU A 256 7.67 4.66 -16.43
C GLU A 256 8.11 6.10 -16.09
N ALA A 257 7.54 6.70 -15.04
CA ALA A 257 7.93 8.03 -14.53
C ALA A 257 9.42 8.12 -14.14
N VAL A 258 10.08 6.98 -13.90
CA VAL A 258 11.49 6.89 -13.51
C VAL A 258 12.33 6.26 -14.61
N VAL A 259 11.99 5.04 -15.05
CA VAL A 259 12.86 4.22 -15.91
C VAL A 259 13.12 4.90 -17.25
N SER A 260 12.12 5.57 -17.82
CA SER A 260 12.21 6.27 -19.12
C SER A 260 13.31 7.33 -19.17
N THR A 261 13.61 7.97 -18.05
CA THR A 261 14.53 9.12 -17.96
C THR A 261 15.86 8.73 -17.32
N TYR A 262 15.83 7.92 -16.25
CA TYR A 262 17.02 7.60 -15.47
C TYR A 262 17.61 6.22 -15.83
N GLY A 263 16.78 5.31 -16.33
CA GLY A 263 17.14 3.90 -16.50
C GLY A 263 17.31 3.16 -15.16
N ALA A 264 17.33 1.83 -15.23
CA ALA A 264 17.33 0.95 -14.05
C ALA A 264 18.48 1.22 -13.06
N GLY A 265 19.70 1.42 -13.57
CA GLY A 265 20.89 1.59 -12.72
C GLY A 265 21.02 2.98 -12.09
N ASN A 266 20.77 4.07 -12.84
CA ASN A 266 20.96 5.41 -12.26
C ASN A 266 19.85 5.79 -11.28
N ALA A 267 18.63 5.27 -11.48
CA ALA A 267 17.50 5.53 -10.60
C ALA A 267 17.79 5.13 -9.15
N VAL A 268 18.32 3.92 -8.92
CA VAL A 268 18.62 3.42 -7.57
C VAL A 268 19.72 4.23 -6.88
N VAL A 269 20.75 4.66 -7.61
CA VAL A 269 21.83 5.49 -7.06
C VAL A 269 21.31 6.88 -6.72
N ALA A 270 20.49 7.47 -7.59
CA ALA A 270 19.87 8.77 -7.37
C ALA A 270 18.92 8.75 -6.16
N ALA A 271 18.13 7.69 -5.97
CA ALA A 271 17.26 7.52 -4.81
C ALA A 271 18.06 7.46 -3.50
N LEU A 272 19.13 6.68 -3.45
CA LEU A 272 20.02 6.60 -2.27
C LEU A 272 20.67 7.97 -1.98
N GLN A 273 21.12 8.69 -3.01
CA GLN A 273 21.68 10.04 -2.88
C GLN A 273 20.63 11.06 -2.41
N ALA A 274 19.36 10.89 -2.80
CA ALA A 274 18.25 11.73 -2.38
C ALA A 274 17.85 11.51 -0.92
N GLY A 275 18.13 10.32 -0.38
CA GLY A 275 17.88 9.99 1.03
C GLY A 275 16.90 8.82 1.23
N SER A 276 16.52 8.11 0.17
CA SER A 276 15.75 6.86 0.28
C SER A 276 16.63 5.74 0.84
N ASP A 277 16.10 4.95 1.75
CA ASP A 277 16.80 3.88 2.49
C ASP A 277 16.49 2.47 1.93
N LEU A 278 15.29 2.28 1.37
CA LEU A 278 14.84 1.02 0.80
C LEU A 278 14.32 1.26 -0.63
N LEU A 279 14.85 0.51 -1.58
CA LEU A 279 14.61 0.65 -3.01
C LEU A 279 13.63 -0.44 -3.44
N LEU A 280 12.41 -0.03 -3.76
CA LEU A 280 11.33 -0.93 -4.14
C LEU A 280 11.34 -1.19 -5.65
N MET A 281 11.31 -2.46 -6.04
CA MET A 281 11.09 -2.93 -7.41
C MET A 281 11.96 -2.22 -8.45
N PRO A 282 13.30 -2.30 -8.37
CA PRO A 282 14.13 -1.85 -9.48
C PRO A 282 13.79 -2.65 -10.74
N ALA A 283 13.75 -1.96 -11.89
CA ALA A 283 13.43 -2.59 -13.19
C ALA A 283 14.33 -3.77 -13.56
N ASP A 284 15.57 -3.76 -13.06
CA ASP A 284 16.54 -4.85 -13.21
C ASP A 284 17.41 -4.91 -11.95
N VAL A 285 17.33 -6.03 -11.22
CA VAL A 285 18.01 -6.23 -9.94
C VAL A 285 19.52 -6.30 -10.10
N GLU A 286 20.02 -6.97 -11.14
CA GLU A 286 21.46 -7.12 -11.37
C GLU A 286 22.09 -5.77 -11.73
N MET A 287 21.46 -5.01 -12.63
CA MET A 287 21.90 -3.67 -12.99
C MET A 287 21.83 -2.72 -11.80
N ALA A 288 20.76 -2.79 -10.99
CA ALA A 288 20.64 -1.97 -9.79
C ALA A 288 21.75 -2.28 -8.78
N HIS A 289 21.97 -3.56 -8.46
CA HIS A 289 23.03 -4.00 -7.54
C HIS A 289 24.41 -3.54 -8.02
N THR A 290 24.72 -3.82 -9.30
CA THR A 290 26.00 -3.44 -9.92
C THR A 290 26.20 -1.92 -9.92
N ALA A 291 25.16 -1.14 -10.18
CA ALA A 291 25.22 0.32 -10.19
C ALA A 291 25.54 0.88 -8.80
N ILE A 292 24.92 0.35 -7.74
CA ILE A 292 25.19 0.76 -6.35
C ILE A 292 26.65 0.43 -5.98
N VAL A 293 27.11 -0.79 -6.25
CA VAL A 293 28.50 -1.20 -5.97
C VAL A 293 29.50 -0.31 -6.71
N SER A 294 29.23 -0.02 -7.99
CA SER A 294 30.07 0.83 -8.83
C SER A 294 30.07 2.28 -8.34
N ALA A 295 28.93 2.82 -7.93
CA ALA A 295 28.80 4.18 -7.40
C ALA A 295 29.58 4.36 -6.09
N VAL A 296 29.56 3.37 -5.20
CA VAL A 296 30.37 3.37 -3.98
C VAL A 296 31.85 3.28 -4.30
N SER A 297 32.23 2.35 -5.18
CA SER A 297 33.63 2.14 -5.58
C SER A 297 34.22 3.36 -6.30
N GLY A 298 33.41 4.04 -7.10
CA GLY A 298 33.76 5.27 -7.81
C GLY A 298 33.64 6.56 -6.99
N GLY A 299 33.09 6.48 -5.78
CA GLY A 299 32.95 7.61 -4.84
C GLY A 299 31.80 8.57 -5.13
N SER A 300 30.92 8.27 -6.10
CA SER A 300 29.72 9.08 -6.36
C SER A 300 28.61 8.83 -5.35
N LEU A 301 28.60 7.66 -4.70
CA LEU A 301 27.78 7.36 -3.53
C LEU A 301 28.69 7.13 -2.31
N PRO A 302 28.64 7.95 -1.25
CA PRO A 302 29.41 7.68 -0.05
C PRO A 302 29.03 6.32 0.55
N ARG A 303 30.02 5.48 0.87
CA ARG A 303 29.78 4.18 1.52
C ARG A 303 28.96 4.33 2.81
N THR A 304 29.20 5.39 3.59
CA THR A 304 28.46 5.67 4.83
C THR A 304 26.97 5.85 4.59
N ARG A 305 26.57 6.47 3.47
CA ARG A 305 25.15 6.64 3.11
C ARG A 305 24.47 5.28 2.88
N LEU A 306 25.16 4.36 2.22
CA LEU A 306 24.66 3.00 1.98
C LEU A 306 24.63 2.18 3.28
N GLU A 307 25.65 2.33 4.14
CA GLU A 307 25.67 1.70 5.47
C GLU A 307 24.54 2.19 6.36
N GLU A 308 24.22 3.48 6.34
CA GLU A 308 23.08 4.07 7.06
C GLU A 308 21.74 3.49 6.58
N ALA A 309 21.54 3.43 5.26
CA ALA A 309 20.33 2.84 4.66
C ALA A 309 20.17 1.37 5.07
N ALA A 310 21.20 0.56 4.85
CA ALA A 310 21.18 -0.86 5.21
C ALA A 310 20.98 -1.08 6.72
N ALA A 311 21.60 -0.26 7.57
CA ALA A 311 21.45 -0.34 9.02
C ALA A 311 20.01 -0.05 9.47
N LYS A 312 19.33 0.94 8.85
CA LYS A 312 17.92 1.22 9.13
C LYS A 312 17.02 0.02 8.77
N VAL A 313 17.23 -0.58 7.60
CA VAL A 313 16.47 -1.76 7.16
C VAL A 313 16.65 -2.91 8.16
N VAL A 314 17.90 -3.24 8.50
CA VAL A 314 18.22 -4.31 9.46
C VAL A 314 17.65 -4.03 10.84
N ALA A 315 17.85 -2.82 11.38
CA ALA A 315 17.35 -2.45 12.69
C ALA A 315 15.82 -2.56 12.78
N LEU A 316 15.10 -2.14 11.74
CA LEU A 316 13.65 -2.25 11.69
C LEU A 316 13.20 -3.72 11.64
N MET A 317 13.81 -4.55 10.80
CA MET A 317 13.46 -5.97 10.70
C MET A 317 13.77 -6.74 12.00
N MET A 318 14.87 -6.43 12.68
CA MET A 318 15.20 -7.02 13.98
C MET A 318 14.19 -6.61 15.07
N HIS A 319 13.74 -5.35 15.06
CA HIS A 319 12.72 -4.87 16.00
C HIS A 319 11.40 -5.63 15.82
N VAL A 320 11.02 -5.87 14.55
CA VAL A 320 9.80 -6.57 14.16
C VAL A 320 9.86 -8.06 14.51
N ASP A 321 11.01 -8.72 14.37
CA ASP A 321 11.19 -10.14 14.71
C ASP A 321 10.93 -10.42 16.19
N ALA A 322 11.46 -9.57 17.06
CA ALA A 322 11.34 -9.70 18.51
C ALA A 322 9.88 -9.64 19.03
N ALA A 323 8.94 -9.23 18.18
CA ALA A 323 7.54 -9.04 18.54
C ALA A 323 6.63 -10.27 18.32
N ASN A 324 7.13 -11.44 17.86
CA ASN A 324 6.24 -12.44 17.26
C ASN A 324 6.08 -13.82 17.96
N GLY A 325 4.81 -14.22 18.05
CA GLY A 325 4.28 -15.56 17.87
C GLY A 325 2.88 -15.42 17.25
N VAL A 326 2.65 -15.98 16.05
CA VAL A 326 1.40 -15.76 15.30
C VAL A 326 0.71 -17.09 15.02
N ASP A 327 -0.59 -17.14 15.29
CA ASP A 327 -1.43 -18.33 15.13
C ASP A 327 -1.96 -18.44 13.68
N ALA A 328 -1.67 -19.56 13.01
CA ALA A 328 -2.18 -19.84 11.67
C ALA A 328 -3.71 -19.99 11.61
N GLY A 329 -4.40 -20.13 12.75
CA GLY A 329 -5.86 -20.17 12.83
C GLY A 329 -6.57 -18.84 12.58
N VAL A 330 -5.84 -17.75 12.34
CA VAL A 330 -6.41 -16.39 12.18
C VAL A 330 -7.03 -16.12 10.80
N PHE A 331 -6.65 -16.87 9.76
CA PHE A 331 -7.10 -16.58 8.39
C PHE A 331 -8.63 -16.62 8.24
N GLY A 332 -9.21 -15.51 7.77
CA GLY A 332 -10.64 -15.37 7.55
C GLY A 332 -11.47 -15.14 8.83
N SER A 333 -10.80 -15.07 9.99
CA SER A 333 -11.47 -14.91 11.28
C SER A 333 -12.10 -13.53 11.49
N HIS A 334 -11.78 -12.56 10.62
CA HIS A 334 -12.23 -11.17 10.73
C HIS A 334 -13.36 -10.80 9.74
N SER A 335 -14.03 -11.79 9.12
CA SER A 335 -15.12 -11.55 8.17
C SER A 335 -16.30 -10.74 8.75
N GLU A 336 -16.62 -10.92 10.04
CA GLU A 336 -17.65 -10.11 10.73
C GLU A 336 -17.22 -8.64 10.88
N LEU A 337 -15.95 -8.39 11.19
CA LEU A 337 -15.38 -7.05 11.26
C LEU A 337 -15.41 -6.35 9.89
N SER A 338 -15.04 -7.06 8.82
CA SER A 338 -15.17 -6.53 7.45
C SER A 338 -16.61 -6.15 7.13
N ARG A 339 -17.59 -6.99 7.52
CA ARG A 339 -19.02 -6.67 7.39
C ARG A 339 -19.43 -5.44 8.20
N GLU A 340 -18.91 -5.28 9.42
CA GLU A 340 -19.17 -4.09 10.24
C GLU A 340 -18.64 -2.81 9.57
N VAL A 341 -17.43 -2.85 9.01
CA VAL A 341 -16.86 -1.75 8.23
C VAL A 341 -17.79 -1.38 7.08
N SER A 342 -18.16 -2.35 6.26
CA SER A 342 -19.05 -2.11 5.11
C SER A 342 -20.41 -1.55 5.54
N ALA A 343 -20.99 -2.05 6.63
CA ALA A 343 -22.27 -1.58 7.15
C ALA A 343 -22.20 -0.13 7.67
N LYS A 344 -21.14 0.23 8.41
CA LYS A 344 -20.93 1.60 8.90
C LYS A 344 -20.57 2.58 7.79
N ALA A 345 -19.98 2.11 6.69
CA ALA A 345 -19.62 2.93 5.54
C ALA A 345 -20.82 3.29 4.64
N LEU A 346 -21.97 2.64 4.79
CA LEU A 346 -23.15 2.87 3.96
C LEU A 346 -23.56 4.35 4.00
N THR A 347 -23.47 5.01 2.84
CA THR A 347 -23.77 6.42 2.68
C THR A 347 -25.00 6.61 1.80
N VAL A 348 -26.07 7.17 2.35
CA VAL A 348 -27.30 7.47 1.60
C VAL A 348 -27.12 8.80 0.86
N ILE A 349 -26.83 8.73 -0.43
CA ILE A 349 -26.63 9.92 -1.28
C ILE A 349 -27.97 10.60 -1.62
N GLN A 350 -29.02 9.80 -1.86
CA GLN A 350 -30.35 10.30 -2.21
C GLN A 350 -31.44 9.40 -1.63
N GLY A 351 -32.57 9.99 -1.25
CA GLY A 351 -33.73 9.27 -0.72
C GLY A 351 -33.68 9.09 0.80
N ARG A 352 -34.45 8.13 1.31
CA ARG A 352 -34.51 7.78 2.75
C ARG A 352 -34.27 6.30 2.94
N CYS A 353 -33.24 5.93 3.71
CA CYS A 353 -32.98 4.57 4.16
C CYS A 353 -33.71 4.29 5.48
N GLN A 354 -35.00 3.96 5.38
CA GLN A 354 -35.85 3.67 6.53
C GLN A 354 -36.76 2.46 6.23
N GLY A 355 -36.53 1.34 6.93
CA GLY A 355 -37.31 0.11 6.79
C GLY A 355 -36.78 -0.85 5.72
N PRO A 356 -37.42 -2.02 5.54
CA PRO A 356 -37.03 -2.99 4.53
C PRO A 356 -37.36 -2.47 3.13
N TYR A 357 -36.33 -2.32 2.28
CA TYR A 357 -36.50 -2.02 0.85
C TYR A 357 -36.93 -3.23 0.02
N VAL A 358 -36.81 -4.41 0.61
CA VAL A 358 -37.08 -5.70 0.00
C VAL A 358 -37.87 -6.51 1.01
N GLU A 359 -39.02 -7.03 0.60
CA GLU A 359 -39.89 -7.85 1.47
C GLU A 359 -39.80 -9.35 1.15
N GLU A 360 -39.94 -9.76 -0.11
CA GLU A 360 -39.98 -11.19 -0.48
C GLU A 360 -39.06 -11.58 -1.64
N SER A 361 -38.82 -10.69 -2.60
CA SER A 361 -38.01 -10.98 -3.78
C SER A 361 -37.24 -9.77 -4.30
N VAL A 362 -36.07 -10.05 -4.91
CA VAL A 362 -35.17 -9.07 -5.54
C VAL A 362 -34.81 -9.45 -6.97
N SER A 363 -34.59 -8.42 -7.79
CA SER A 363 -33.99 -8.57 -9.12
C SER A 363 -32.81 -7.62 -9.24
N ALA A 364 -31.61 -8.17 -9.34
CA ALA A 364 -30.38 -7.39 -9.45
C ALA A 364 -29.92 -7.23 -10.90
N THR A 365 -29.37 -6.06 -11.21
CA THR A 365 -28.67 -5.75 -12.46
C THR A 365 -27.28 -5.22 -12.15
N GLY A 366 -26.28 -5.55 -12.96
CA GLY A 366 -24.87 -5.24 -12.70
C GLY A 366 -23.95 -6.16 -13.51
N SER A 367 -22.66 -6.19 -13.16
CA SER A 367 -21.76 -7.19 -13.74
C SER A 367 -22.17 -8.61 -13.30
N PRO A 368 -21.93 -9.64 -14.13
CA PRO A 368 -22.37 -11.01 -13.83
C PRO A 368 -21.90 -11.53 -12.47
N ASP A 369 -20.64 -11.27 -12.10
CA ASP A 369 -20.05 -11.76 -10.86
C ASP A 369 -20.68 -11.09 -9.63
N VAL A 370 -20.82 -9.77 -9.66
CA VAL A 370 -21.46 -8.98 -8.60
C VAL A 370 -22.94 -9.38 -8.43
N VAL A 371 -23.66 -9.59 -9.53
CA VAL A 371 -25.06 -10.07 -9.47
C VAL A 371 -25.13 -11.49 -8.92
N SER A 372 -24.16 -12.35 -9.24
CA SER A 372 -24.07 -13.71 -8.69
C SER A 372 -23.85 -13.69 -7.17
N GLU A 373 -22.90 -12.90 -6.69
CA GLU A 373 -22.61 -12.71 -5.26
C GLU A 373 -23.80 -12.12 -4.51
N PHE A 374 -24.41 -11.06 -5.05
CA PHE A 374 -25.61 -10.46 -4.48
C PHE A 374 -26.76 -11.47 -4.40
N ASN A 375 -26.99 -12.26 -5.45
CA ASN A 375 -28.05 -13.27 -5.45
C ASN A 375 -27.78 -14.40 -4.44
N ALA A 376 -26.51 -14.78 -4.22
CA ALA A 376 -26.14 -15.73 -3.18
C ALA A 376 -26.44 -15.15 -1.79
N ALA A 377 -25.98 -13.93 -1.52
CA ALA A 377 -26.24 -13.24 -0.25
C ALA A 377 -27.74 -13.03 0.00
N ALA A 378 -28.52 -12.67 -1.03
CA ALA A 378 -29.95 -12.49 -0.93
C ALA A 378 -30.67 -13.80 -0.53
N LYS A 379 -30.28 -14.93 -1.15
CA LYS A 379 -30.82 -16.25 -0.80
C LYS A 379 -30.46 -16.66 0.62
N ASP A 380 -29.24 -16.37 1.07
CA ASP A 380 -28.80 -16.63 2.45
C ASP A 380 -29.60 -15.81 3.47
N GLN A 381 -30.13 -14.65 3.07
CA GLN A 381 -31.06 -13.84 3.86
C GLN A 381 -32.55 -14.25 3.68
N GLY A 382 -32.83 -15.33 2.95
CA GLY A 382 -34.18 -15.85 2.74
C GLY A 382 -35.00 -15.16 1.65
N LEU A 383 -34.37 -14.37 0.78
CA LEU A 383 -35.03 -13.66 -0.32
C LEU A 383 -35.09 -14.53 -1.59
N ALA A 384 -36.20 -14.46 -2.32
CA ALA A 384 -36.28 -15.02 -3.67
C ALA A 384 -35.56 -14.10 -4.69
N VAL A 385 -34.93 -14.69 -5.71
CA VAL A 385 -34.20 -13.93 -6.76
C VAL A 385 -34.92 -14.01 -8.11
N GLY A 386 -34.85 -12.94 -8.90
CA GLY A 386 -35.40 -12.87 -10.26
C GLY A 386 -36.73 -12.13 -10.40
N GLY A 387 -37.20 -11.43 -9.35
CA GLY A 387 -38.45 -10.64 -9.38
C GLY A 387 -38.51 -9.65 -8.20
N GLY A 388 -39.58 -8.86 -8.09
CA GLY A 388 -39.76 -7.93 -6.97
C GLY A 388 -38.93 -6.65 -7.09
N THR A 389 -38.37 -6.18 -5.97
CA THR A 389 -37.60 -4.94 -5.88
C THR A 389 -36.41 -4.98 -6.83
N THR A 390 -36.29 -3.97 -7.68
CA THR A 390 -35.14 -3.85 -8.59
C THR A 390 -33.95 -3.21 -7.88
N VAL A 391 -32.79 -3.86 -7.99
CA VAL A 391 -31.52 -3.37 -7.43
C VAL A 391 -30.51 -3.21 -8.57
N ALA A 392 -30.03 -1.99 -8.79
CA ALA A 392 -28.92 -1.74 -9.71
C ALA A 392 -27.62 -1.63 -8.92
N LEU A 393 -26.68 -2.53 -9.23
CA LEU A 393 -25.33 -2.58 -8.67
C LEU A 393 -24.39 -1.96 -9.71
N ILE A 394 -23.92 -0.74 -9.42
CA ILE A 394 -23.01 0.01 -10.28
C ILE A 394 -21.60 -0.02 -9.67
N GLY A 395 -20.59 -0.41 -10.45
CA GLY A 395 -19.20 -0.34 -9.99
C GLY A 395 -18.63 1.09 -10.10
N ALA A 396 -17.37 1.26 -9.70
CA ALA A 396 -16.67 2.56 -9.66
C ALA A 396 -16.74 3.40 -10.96
N TYR A 397 -16.81 2.74 -12.13
CA TYR A 397 -16.91 3.39 -13.45
C TYR A 397 -18.29 3.20 -14.12
N GLY A 398 -19.28 2.77 -13.34
CA GLY A 398 -20.64 2.55 -13.82
C GLY A 398 -21.33 3.85 -14.23
N GLY A 399 -22.16 3.77 -15.27
CA GLY A 399 -23.02 4.87 -15.68
C GLY A 399 -24.23 5.03 -14.75
N PRO A 400 -25.04 6.08 -14.97
CA PRO A 400 -26.30 6.26 -14.25
C PRO A 400 -27.19 5.03 -14.39
N ALA A 401 -27.82 4.61 -13.29
CA ALA A 401 -28.77 3.51 -13.26
C ALA A 401 -30.12 3.95 -12.71
N ASN A 402 -31.18 3.29 -13.18
CA ASN A 402 -32.55 3.49 -12.69
C ASN A 402 -33.07 2.16 -12.16
N ALA A 403 -33.34 2.12 -10.85
CA ALA A 403 -33.91 0.98 -10.14
C ALA A 403 -34.59 1.50 -8.85
N ASP A 404 -35.32 0.64 -8.15
CA ASP A 404 -35.90 0.97 -6.84
C ASP A 404 -34.80 1.26 -5.81
N VAL A 405 -33.69 0.52 -5.89
CA VAL A 405 -32.46 0.75 -5.13
C VAL A 405 -31.27 0.77 -6.09
N VAL A 406 -30.43 1.80 -5.99
CA VAL A 406 -29.16 1.89 -6.70
C VAL A 406 -28.04 1.86 -5.67
N VAL A 407 -27.12 0.90 -5.80
CA VAL A 407 -25.96 0.73 -4.92
C VAL A 407 -24.72 0.94 -5.74
N SER A 408 -23.92 1.95 -5.37
CA SER A 408 -22.57 2.11 -5.86
C SER A 408 -21.64 1.21 -5.05
N LEU A 409 -20.94 0.33 -5.74
CA LEU A 409 -19.90 -0.53 -5.20
C LEU A 409 -18.53 0.05 -5.57
N ASP A 410 -17.52 -0.36 -4.80
CA ASP A 410 -16.11 0.01 -5.00
C ASP A 410 -15.46 -0.67 -6.21
#